data_AF-A0A1K2FC47-F1
#
_entry.id   AF-A0A1K2FC47-F1
#
_cell.length_a   1.000
_cell.length_b   1.000
_cell.length_c   1.000
_cell.angle_alpha   90.00
_cell.angle_beta   90.00
_cell.angle_gamma   90.00
#
_symmetry.space_group_name_H-M   'P 1'
#
loop_
_entity.id
_entity.type
_entity.pdbx_description
1 polymer ?
#
loop_
_entity_poly.entity_id
_entity_poly.type
_entity_poly.pdbx_seq_one_letter_code
_entity_poly.pdbx_strand_id
1 'polypeptide(L)'
;MENVLASAVGEMLASSGNALPALAVDALREVEWGRSASLASIERGRVVGTILKGMSRVRWHELTHAYGSAKEVPGRLSRVAWGDALTSASALSDLGFWLGELSVFDATAEAVPFLWDLAVTDSVASRSGVIQLLMTILEQVNPPRLDIQYAAHQAVLDGRGLADRLAGDGDPAVQAAAQDLMAAIDNHVCEACRPA
;
A
#
# COMPACT_ATOMS: atom_id res chain seq x y z
N MET A 1 26.05 -26.76 -35.67
CA MET A 1 26.86 -26.43 -36.86
C MET A 1 27.22 -24.94 -36.86
N GLU A 2 27.43 -24.34 -35.68
CA GLU A 2 27.69 -22.90 -35.48
C GLU A 2 29.17 -22.60 -35.17
N ASN A 3 30.02 -23.63 -35.11
CA ASN A 3 31.40 -23.51 -34.63
C ASN A 3 32.45 -23.25 -35.72
N VAL A 4 32.02 -22.95 -36.95
CA VAL A 4 32.93 -22.63 -38.07
C VAL A 4 32.96 -21.12 -38.37
N LEU A 5 31.93 -20.36 -37.99
CA LEU A 5 31.86 -18.92 -38.25
C LEU A 5 32.70 -18.07 -37.27
N ALA A 6 32.99 -18.57 -36.06
CA ALA A 6 33.81 -17.85 -35.08
C ALA A 6 35.31 -17.84 -35.43
N SER A 7 35.81 -18.84 -36.16
CA SER A 7 37.24 -18.91 -36.53
C SER A 7 37.61 -17.94 -37.66
N ALA A 8 36.68 -17.63 -38.57
CA ALA A 8 36.94 -16.74 -39.71
C ALA A 8 37.03 -15.25 -39.32
N VAL A 9 36.44 -14.85 -38.18
CA VAL A 9 36.45 -13.45 -37.72
C VAL A 9 37.74 -13.11 -36.95
N GLY A 10 38.40 -14.12 -36.35
CA GLY A 10 39.66 -13.94 -35.61
C GLY A 10 40.87 -13.68 -36.50
N GLU A 11 40.93 -14.30 -37.69
CA GLU A 11 42.08 -14.14 -38.61
C GLU A 11 42.02 -12.83 -39.42
N MET A 12 40.86 -12.17 -39.51
CA MET A 12 40.72 -10.90 -40.25
C MET A 12 41.18 -9.67 -39.43
N LEU A 13 41.26 -9.78 -38.09
CA LEU A 13 41.63 -8.67 -37.19
C LEU A 13 43.14 -8.59 -36.88
N ALA A 14 43.94 -9.56 -37.34
CA ALA A 14 45.40 -9.56 -37.14
C ALA A 14 46.21 -9.00 -38.34
N SER A 15 45.57 -8.64 -39.46
CA SER A 15 46.26 -8.23 -40.70
C SER A 15 45.89 -6.83 -41.24
N SER A 16 45.26 -5.96 -40.44
CA SER A 16 45.08 -4.56 -40.86
C SER A 16 45.45 -3.59 -39.73
N GLY A 17 46.61 -2.96 -39.86
CA GLY A 17 46.99 -1.79 -39.08
C GLY A 17 46.20 -0.57 -39.54
N ASN A 18 44.89 -0.57 -39.31
CA ASN A 18 44.04 0.58 -39.59
C ASN A 18 43.04 0.77 -38.46
N ALA A 19 42.96 2.00 -37.94
CA ALA A 19 42.02 2.40 -36.92
C ALA A 19 40.58 2.08 -37.39
N LEU A 20 39.79 1.48 -36.51
CA LEU A 20 38.37 1.20 -36.77
C LEU A 20 37.64 2.52 -37.13
N PRO A 21 36.82 2.56 -38.19
CA PRO A 21 36.03 3.74 -38.51
C PRO A 21 34.99 3.98 -37.41
N ALA A 22 34.75 5.26 -37.08
CA ALA A 22 33.88 5.70 -35.97
C ALA A 22 32.47 5.08 -35.98
N LEU A 23 31.98 4.63 -37.14
CA LEU A 23 30.68 3.98 -37.32
C LEU A 23 30.62 2.54 -36.76
N ALA A 24 31.76 1.88 -36.53
CA ALA A 24 31.83 0.57 -35.88
C ALA A 24 31.78 0.66 -34.35
N VAL A 25 32.13 1.82 -33.77
CA VAL A 25 32.03 2.08 -32.32
C VAL A 25 30.57 2.33 -31.91
N ASP A 26 29.76 2.92 -32.80
CA ASP A 26 28.34 3.18 -32.54
C ASP A 26 27.46 1.93 -32.66
N ALA A 27 27.82 0.96 -33.52
CA ALA A 27 27.08 -0.30 -33.65
C ALA A 27 27.28 -1.25 -32.44
N LEU A 28 28.38 -1.12 -31.69
CA LEU A 28 28.64 -1.90 -30.46
C LEU A 28 28.07 -1.23 -29.20
N ARG A 29 27.63 0.04 -29.26
CA ARG A 29 26.96 0.75 -28.15
C ARG A 29 25.45 0.49 -28.07
N GLU A 30 24.81 0.06 -29.15
CA GLU A 30 23.36 -0.19 -29.20
C GLU A 30 22.94 -1.58 -28.67
N VAL A 31 23.85 -2.55 -28.55
CA VAL A 31 23.54 -3.90 -28.01
C VAL A 31 23.63 -3.96 -26.47
N GLU A 32 24.22 -2.96 -25.82
CA GLU A 32 24.34 -2.90 -24.34
C GLU A 32 23.21 -2.15 -23.62
N TRP A 33 22.25 -1.55 -24.35
CA TRP A 33 21.09 -0.87 -23.72
C TRP A 33 19.90 -1.79 -23.44
N GLY A 34 19.94 -3.05 -23.91
CA GLY A 34 18.86 -4.04 -23.74
C GLY A 34 18.92 -4.87 -22.44
N ARG A 35 19.97 -4.74 -21.63
CA ARG A 35 20.11 -5.48 -20.34
C ARG A 35 20.11 -4.58 -19.10
N SER A 36 20.22 -3.25 -19.25
CA SER A 36 20.24 -2.29 -18.12
C SER A 36 18.85 -1.82 -17.65
N ALA A 37 17.80 -1.92 -18.47
CA ALA A 37 16.46 -1.46 -18.08
C ALA A 37 15.71 -2.43 -17.12
N SER A 38 16.16 -3.69 -17.01
CA SER A 38 15.53 -4.70 -16.15
C SER A 38 16.03 -4.66 -14.69
N LEU A 39 17.27 -4.21 -14.46
CA LEU A 39 17.87 -4.18 -13.11
C LEU A 39 17.71 -2.82 -12.42
N ALA A 40 17.55 -1.72 -13.15
CA ALA A 40 17.27 -0.40 -12.57
C ALA A 40 15.85 -0.27 -11.97
N SER A 41 14.92 -1.20 -12.27
CA SER A 41 13.58 -1.25 -11.68
C SER A 41 13.49 -2.12 -10.41
N ILE A 42 14.50 -2.95 -10.13
CA ILE A 42 14.49 -3.89 -9.00
C ILE A 42 15.08 -3.26 -7.72
N GLU A 43 15.80 -2.14 -7.84
CA GLU A 43 16.46 -1.47 -6.71
C GLU A 43 15.94 -0.05 -6.42
N ARG A 44 14.68 0.25 -6.76
CA ARG A 44 13.96 1.33 -6.08
C ARG A 44 13.52 0.87 -4.70
N GLY A 45 14.46 0.96 -3.76
CA GLY A 45 14.18 1.21 -2.35
C GLY A 45 13.17 0.28 -1.67
N ARG A 46 13.49 -1.01 -1.57
CA ARG A 46 12.88 -1.87 -0.55
C ARG A 46 13.42 -1.46 0.83
N VAL A 47 12.97 -0.31 1.33
CA VAL A 47 12.84 -0.16 2.77
C VAL A 47 11.62 -1.01 3.13
N VAL A 48 11.80 -2.33 3.32
CA VAL A 48 10.82 -3.12 4.08
C VAL A 48 10.96 -2.65 5.52
N GLY A 49 10.34 -1.51 5.81
CA GLY A 49 9.68 -1.39 7.09
C GLY A 49 8.68 -2.54 7.13
N THR A 50 8.73 -3.35 8.18
CA THR A 50 7.64 -4.30 8.40
C THR A 50 6.34 -3.50 8.49
N ILE A 51 5.40 -3.78 7.60
CA ILE A 51 4.03 -3.28 7.69
C ILE A 51 3.38 -3.86 8.96
N LEU A 52 2.38 -3.17 9.55
CA LEU A 52 1.67 -3.61 10.76
C LEU A 52 2.56 -3.68 12.03
N LYS A 53 3.50 -2.74 12.19
CA LYS A 53 4.40 -2.71 13.35
C LYS A 53 3.62 -2.49 14.64
N GLY A 54 3.84 -3.35 15.63
CA GLY A 54 3.23 -3.22 16.95
C GLY A 54 1.84 -3.86 17.08
N MET A 55 1.29 -4.44 16.01
CA MET A 55 0.00 -5.15 16.04
C MET A 55 -0.05 -6.25 17.11
N SER A 56 1.05 -6.93 17.39
CA SER A 56 1.14 -7.96 18.43
C SER A 56 1.12 -7.42 19.87
N ARG A 57 1.28 -6.10 20.07
CA ARG A 57 1.25 -5.46 21.40
C ARG A 57 -0.17 -5.13 21.85
N VAL A 58 -1.09 -4.98 20.92
CA VAL A 58 -2.52 -4.74 21.21
C VAL A 58 -3.14 -6.01 21.76
N ARG A 59 -3.86 -5.92 22.88
CA ARG A 59 -4.54 -7.06 23.51
C ARG A 59 -5.89 -7.32 22.84
N TRP A 60 -5.88 -7.70 21.56
CA TRP A 60 -7.08 -7.89 20.72
C TRP A 60 -8.18 -8.79 21.31
N HIS A 61 -7.81 -9.75 22.14
CA HIS A 61 -8.76 -10.64 22.80
C HIS A 61 -9.59 -9.95 23.90
N GLU A 62 -9.10 -8.82 24.43
CA GLU A 62 -9.83 -7.96 25.38
C GLU A 62 -10.74 -6.95 24.67
N LEU A 63 -10.57 -6.78 23.35
CA LEU A 63 -11.31 -5.82 22.54
C LEU A 63 -12.51 -6.47 21.84
N THR A 64 -13.43 -5.62 21.38
CA THR A 64 -14.65 -6.03 20.69
C THR A 64 -14.81 -5.35 19.33
N HIS A 65 -15.56 -6.00 18.47
CA HIS A 65 -16.05 -5.50 17.19
C HIS A 65 -17.55 -5.85 17.07
N ALA A 66 -18.20 -5.54 15.94
CA ALA A 66 -19.64 -5.73 15.73
C ALA A 66 -20.22 -7.11 16.12
N TYR A 67 -19.43 -8.19 16.00
CA TYR A 67 -19.86 -9.56 16.25
C TYR A 67 -19.21 -10.23 17.47
N GLY A 68 -18.64 -9.47 18.40
CA GLY A 68 -18.01 -10.00 19.62
C GLY A 68 -16.50 -9.72 19.71
N SER A 69 -15.72 -10.68 20.21
CA SER A 69 -14.28 -10.53 20.44
C SER A 69 -13.50 -10.20 19.17
N ALA A 70 -12.49 -9.34 19.28
CA ALA A 70 -11.65 -8.91 18.15
C ALA A 70 -10.37 -9.77 17.95
N LYS A 71 -10.28 -10.95 18.58
CA LYS A 71 -9.10 -11.83 18.47
C LYS A 71 -8.74 -12.21 17.02
N GLU A 72 -9.71 -12.20 16.11
CA GLU A 72 -9.52 -12.52 14.68
C GLU A 72 -8.99 -11.35 13.83
N VAL A 73 -9.10 -10.11 14.31
CA VAL A 73 -8.74 -8.88 13.56
C VAL A 73 -7.29 -8.91 13.06
N PRO A 74 -6.27 -9.30 13.86
CA PRO A 74 -4.89 -9.35 13.38
C PRO A 74 -4.68 -10.29 12.18
N GLY A 75 -5.41 -11.40 12.17
CA GLY A 75 -5.37 -12.35 11.06
C GLY A 75 -5.95 -11.78 9.77
N ARG A 76 -6.96 -10.89 9.87
CA ARG A 76 -7.54 -10.21 8.70
C ARG A 76 -6.64 -9.10 8.19
N LEU A 77 -6.11 -8.26 9.08
CA LEU A 77 -5.10 -7.25 8.73
C LEU A 77 -3.90 -7.89 8.01
N SER A 78 -3.43 -9.04 8.50
CA SER A 78 -2.34 -9.78 7.85
C SER A 78 -2.69 -10.28 6.45
N ARG A 79 -3.92 -10.77 6.24
CA ARG A 79 -4.37 -11.21 4.91
C ARG A 79 -4.54 -10.04 3.93
N VAL A 80 -4.91 -8.86 4.40
CA VAL A 80 -4.90 -7.64 3.57
C VAL A 80 -3.45 -7.26 3.22
N ALA A 81 -2.52 -7.35 4.17
CA ALA A 81 -1.12 -6.97 3.93
C ALA A 81 -0.38 -7.88 2.94
N TRP A 82 -0.61 -9.20 3.01
CA TRP A 82 0.22 -10.20 2.32
C TRP A 82 -0.55 -11.20 1.45
N GLY A 83 -1.88 -11.14 1.42
CA GLY A 83 -2.70 -11.98 0.55
C GLY A 83 -2.60 -11.56 -0.91
N ASP A 84 -2.97 -12.48 -1.81
CA ASP A 84 -3.27 -12.11 -3.19
C ASP A 84 -4.52 -11.19 -3.26
N ALA A 85 -4.82 -10.66 -4.44
CA ALA A 85 -5.91 -9.70 -4.61
C ALA A 85 -7.26 -10.20 -4.07
N LEU A 86 -7.57 -11.49 -4.29
CA LEU A 86 -8.83 -12.09 -3.82
C LEU A 86 -8.85 -12.26 -2.30
N THR A 87 -7.77 -12.78 -1.74
CA THR A 87 -7.61 -12.99 -0.30
C THR A 87 -7.62 -11.65 0.45
N SER A 88 -6.93 -10.65 -0.09
CA SER A 88 -6.90 -9.29 0.45
C SER A 88 -8.30 -8.66 0.42
N ALA A 89 -9.00 -8.72 -0.72
CA ALA A 89 -10.35 -8.16 -0.84
C ALA A 89 -11.35 -8.86 0.10
N SER A 90 -11.30 -10.19 0.21
CA SER A 90 -12.17 -10.94 1.13
C SER A 90 -11.88 -10.59 2.60
N ALA A 91 -10.61 -10.48 2.98
CA ALA A 91 -10.24 -10.12 4.35
C ALA A 91 -10.60 -8.66 4.68
N LEU A 92 -10.52 -7.76 3.71
CA LEU A 92 -10.97 -6.38 3.87
C LEU A 92 -12.49 -6.29 4.03
N SER A 93 -13.25 -7.11 3.29
CA SER A 93 -14.70 -7.22 3.45
C SER A 93 -15.08 -7.64 4.87
N ASP A 94 -14.42 -8.68 5.42
CA ASP A 94 -14.59 -9.07 6.83
C ASP A 94 -14.35 -7.87 7.78
N LEU A 95 -13.26 -7.11 7.57
CA LEU A 95 -12.94 -5.94 8.41
C LEU A 95 -13.99 -4.84 8.30
N GLY A 96 -14.58 -4.62 7.12
CA GLY A 96 -15.66 -3.65 6.93
C GLY A 96 -16.87 -3.97 7.79
N PHE A 97 -17.32 -5.22 7.76
CA PHE A 97 -18.42 -5.70 8.61
C PHE A 97 -18.10 -5.56 10.09
N TRP A 98 -16.86 -5.85 10.50
CA TRP A 98 -16.49 -5.89 11.91
C TRP A 98 -16.27 -4.50 12.52
N LEU A 99 -15.61 -3.61 11.79
CA LEU A 99 -15.04 -2.38 12.35
C LEU A 99 -15.82 -1.11 11.98
N GLY A 100 -16.67 -1.16 10.95
CA GLY A 100 -17.28 0.05 10.39
C GLY A 100 -18.75 -0.05 9.98
N GLU A 101 -19.36 -1.23 9.85
CA GLU A 101 -20.74 -1.30 9.30
C GLU A 101 -21.82 -0.82 10.28
N LEU A 102 -21.77 -1.23 11.56
CA LEU A 102 -22.83 -0.96 12.53
C LEU A 102 -22.54 0.21 13.48
N SER A 103 -21.27 0.35 13.83
CA SER A 103 -20.71 1.29 14.80
C SER A 103 -19.19 1.17 14.80
N VAL A 104 -18.51 2.14 15.39
CA VAL A 104 -17.13 2.00 15.84
C VAL A 104 -17.04 1.30 17.21
N PHE A 105 -15.98 0.53 17.40
CA PHE A 105 -15.68 -0.23 18.61
C PHE A 105 -14.25 0.05 19.09
N ASP A 106 -13.88 -0.46 20.27
CA ASP A 106 -12.52 -0.37 20.78
C ASP A 106 -11.49 -1.02 19.85
N ALA A 107 -11.85 -2.14 19.19
CA ALA A 107 -11.01 -2.71 18.13
C ALA A 107 -10.92 -1.82 16.88
N THR A 108 -11.94 -1.00 16.59
CA THR A 108 -11.89 -0.04 15.46
C THR A 108 -10.81 0.99 15.71
N ALA A 109 -10.80 1.64 16.89
CA ALA A 109 -9.80 2.64 17.23
C ALA A 109 -8.37 2.08 17.16
N GLU A 110 -8.15 0.88 17.69
CA GLU A 110 -6.85 0.20 17.65
C GLU A 110 -6.45 -0.27 16.25
N ALA A 111 -7.42 -0.51 15.35
CA ALA A 111 -7.15 -0.94 13.97
C ALA A 111 -6.73 0.21 13.05
N VAL A 112 -7.19 1.44 13.28
CA VAL A 112 -6.97 2.57 12.36
C VAL A 112 -5.49 2.83 12.03
N PRO A 113 -4.54 2.83 12.98
CA PRO A 113 -3.12 3.01 12.65
C PRO A 113 -2.59 1.94 11.67
N PHE A 114 -3.09 0.71 11.78
CA PHE A 114 -2.75 -0.39 10.88
C PHE A 114 -3.42 -0.28 9.51
N LEU A 115 -4.64 0.27 9.45
CA LEU A 115 -5.28 0.61 8.18
C LEU A 115 -4.49 1.70 7.43
N TRP A 116 -3.93 2.68 8.14
CA TRP A 116 -3.01 3.65 7.52
C TRP A 116 -1.74 2.99 6.99
N ASP A 117 -1.09 2.12 7.77
CA ASP A 117 0.06 1.32 7.31
C ASP A 117 -0.26 0.58 6.00
N LEU A 118 -1.45 -0.03 5.91
CA LEU A 118 -1.95 -0.74 4.72
C LEU A 118 -2.16 0.21 3.54
N ALA A 119 -2.79 1.36 3.75
CA ALA A 119 -3.12 2.33 2.69
C ALA A 119 -1.87 2.92 2.02
N VAL A 120 -0.79 3.13 2.77
CA VAL A 120 0.45 3.75 2.27
C VAL A 120 1.48 2.75 1.72
N THR A 121 1.20 1.45 1.81
CA THR A 121 2.14 0.42 1.35
C THR A 121 1.80 -0.05 -0.07
N ASP A 122 2.63 0.32 -1.05
CA ASP A 122 2.42 0.03 -2.48
C ASP A 122 2.19 -1.45 -2.82
N SER A 123 2.74 -2.39 -2.04
CA SER A 123 2.57 -3.82 -2.29
C SER A 123 1.21 -4.38 -1.86
N VAL A 124 0.39 -3.62 -1.13
CA VAL A 124 -0.95 -4.05 -0.71
C VAL A 124 -1.90 -3.97 -1.89
N ALA A 125 -2.58 -5.07 -2.21
CA ALA A 125 -3.47 -5.13 -3.38
C ALA A 125 -4.74 -4.29 -3.23
N SER A 126 -5.27 -4.14 -2.02
CA SER A 126 -6.58 -3.51 -1.75
C SER A 126 -6.48 -2.11 -1.16
N ARG A 127 -5.44 -1.32 -1.50
CA ARG A 127 -5.20 0.03 -0.92
C ARG A 127 -6.42 0.95 -1.02
N SER A 128 -7.06 1.05 -2.18
CA SER A 128 -8.25 1.89 -2.38
C SER A 128 -9.41 1.48 -1.46
N GLY A 129 -9.64 0.18 -1.30
CA GLY A 129 -10.65 -0.34 -0.37
C GLY A 129 -10.31 -0.09 1.10
N VAL A 130 -9.03 -0.13 1.47
CA VAL A 130 -8.60 0.24 2.83
C VAL A 130 -8.88 1.72 3.12
N ILE A 131 -8.67 2.59 2.14
CA ILE A 131 -8.99 4.03 2.25
C ILE A 131 -10.50 4.23 2.38
N GLN A 132 -11.31 3.48 1.63
CA GLN A 132 -12.77 3.50 1.77
C GLN A 132 -13.21 3.05 3.16
N LEU A 133 -12.55 2.05 3.77
CA LEU A 133 -12.84 1.64 5.14
C LEU A 133 -12.52 2.75 6.16
N LEU A 134 -11.40 3.46 6.00
CA LEU A 134 -11.07 4.64 6.83
C LEU A 134 -12.16 5.71 6.73
N MET A 135 -12.68 5.95 5.52
CA MET A 135 -13.79 6.88 5.29
C MET A 135 -15.08 6.39 5.97
N THR A 136 -15.44 5.11 5.80
CA THR A 136 -16.61 4.50 6.46
C THR A 136 -16.54 4.64 7.98
N ILE A 137 -15.35 4.45 8.58
CA ILE A 137 -15.13 4.64 10.03
C ILE A 137 -15.37 6.10 10.41
N LEU A 138 -14.88 7.07 9.64
CA LEU A 138 -15.03 8.50 9.91
C LEU A 138 -16.49 8.98 9.76
N GLU A 139 -17.23 8.37 8.84
CA GLU A 139 -18.64 8.67 8.56
C GLU A 139 -19.61 7.98 9.52
N GLN A 140 -19.13 7.09 10.41
CA GLN A 140 -19.99 6.41 11.37
C GLN A 140 -20.65 7.42 12.34
N VAL A 141 -21.96 7.54 12.19
CA VAL A 141 -22.82 8.48 12.95
C VAL A 141 -23.65 7.81 14.04
N ASN A 142 -23.49 6.49 14.25
CA ASN A 142 -24.19 5.74 15.29
C ASN A 142 -23.26 5.44 16.48
N PRO A 143 -23.31 6.20 17.59
CA PRO A 143 -22.46 5.93 18.75
C PRO A 143 -23.18 5.09 19.82
N PRO A 144 -22.63 3.93 20.21
CA PRO A 144 -22.88 3.34 21.51
C PRO A 144 -21.91 3.85 22.60
N ARG A 145 -20.80 4.53 22.28
CA ARG A 145 -19.85 5.12 23.27
C ARG A 145 -19.07 6.31 22.68
N LEU A 146 -19.19 7.50 23.27
CA LEU A 146 -18.57 8.75 22.76
C LEU A 146 -17.03 8.72 22.83
N ASP A 147 -16.45 8.15 23.89
CA ASP A 147 -15.00 8.04 24.07
C ASP A 147 -14.36 7.17 22.97
N ILE A 148 -15.01 6.06 22.63
CA ILE A 148 -14.58 5.16 21.56
C ILE A 148 -14.70 5.86 20.20
N GLN A 149 -15.83 6.52 19.94
CA GLN A 149 -16.03 7.23 18.67
C GLN A 149 -15.01 8.33 18.47
N TYR A 150 -14.75 9.14 19.50
CA TYR A 150 -13.70 10.14 19.47
C TYR A 150 -12.34 9.53 19.13
N ALA A 151 -11.94 8.44 19.81
CA ALA A 151 -10.65 7.81 19.59
C ALA A 151 -10.50 7.26 18.15
N ALA A 152 -11.53 6.60 17.62
CA ALA A 152 -11.51 6.08 16.26
C ALA A 152 -11.44 7.21 15.21
N HIS A 153 -12.27 8.25 15.36
CA HIS A 153 -12.30 9.37 14.43
C HIS A 153 -10.99 10.18 14.49
N GLN A 154 -10.47 10.47 15.68
CA GLN A 154 -9.17 11.15 15.82
C GLN A 154 -8.05 10.37 15.16
N ALA A 155 -8.00 9.05 15.32
CA ALA A 155 -6.98 8.24 14.65
C ALA A 155 -7.06 8.33 13.11
N VAL A 156 -8.26 8.50 12.54
CA VAL A 156 -8.41 8.75 11.09
C VAL A 156 -7.96 10.18 10.75
N LEU A 157 -8.41 11.17 11.51
CA LEU A 157 -8.10 12.59 11.29
C LEU A 157 -6.59 12.88 11.42
N ASP A 158 -5.89 12.24 12.35
CA ASP A 158 -4.43 12.33 12.53
C ASP A 158 -3.68 11.86 11.28
N GLY A 159 -4.30 11.00 10.47
CA GLY A 159 -3.79 10.51 9.19
C GLY A 159 -3.97 11.47 8.01
N ARG A 160 -4.48 12.70 8.21
CA ARG A 160 -4.76 13.66 7.12
C ARG A 160 -3.57 13.89 6.19
N GLY A 161 -2.34 13.94 6.71
CA GLY A 161 -1.14 14.09 5.89
C GLY A 161 -0.83 12.88 5.00
N LEU A 162 -1.27 11.68 5.41
CA LEU A 162 -1.19 10.47 4.58
C LEU A 162 -2.27 10.48 3.50
N ALA A 163 -3.50 10.89 3.83
CA ALA A 163 -4.59 11.07 2.88
C ALA A 163 -4.21 12.06 1.76
N ASP A 164 -3.63 13.21 2.12
CA ASP A 164 -3.15 14.23 1.17
C ASP A 164 -2.10 13.65 0.20
N ARG A 165 -1.15 12.87 0.71
CA ARG A 165 -0.17 12.17 -0.13
C ARG A 165 -0.84 11.18 -1.08
N LEU A 166 -1.79 10.39 -0.58
CA LEU A 166 -2.50 9.37 -1.37
C LEU A 166 -3.41 10.00 -2.44
N ALA A 167 -3.88 11.23 -2.25
CA ALA A 167 -4.60 11.97 -3.28
C ALA A 167 -3.72 12.32 -4.51
N GLY A 168 -2.39 12.24 -4.36
CA GLY A 168 -1.42 12.32 -5.45
C GLY A 168 -0.88 10.97 -5.94
N ASP A 169 -1.48 9.85 -5.53
CA ASP A 169 -1.01 8.50 -5.90
C ASP A 169 -1.11 8.24 -7.41
N GLY A 170 -0.21 7.39 -7.93
CA GLY A 170 -0.19 7.03 -9.35
C GLY A 170 -1.26 6.01 -9.74
N ASP A 171 -1.83 5.28 -8.78
CA ASP A 171 -2.99 4.42 -9.01
C ASP A 171 -4.28 5.28 -8.95
N PRO A 172 -5.06 5.36 -10.04
CA PRO A 172 -6.26 6.19 -10.09
C PRO A 172 -7.33 5.79 -9.08
N ALA A 173 -7.42 4.50 -8.71
CA ALA A 173 -8.39 4.05 -7.71
C ALA A 173 -7.97 4.48 -6.29
N VAL A 174 -6.66 4.48 -6.00
CA VAL A 174 -6.12 4.98 -4.73
C VAL A 174 -6.30 6.49 -4.64
N GLN A 175 -5.94 7.21 -5.71
CA GLN A 175 -6.12 8.66 -5.80
C GLN A 175 -7.58 9.07 -5.58
N ALA A 176 -8.53 8.45 -6.27
CA ALA A 176 -9.95 8.77 -6.13
C ALA A 176 -10.45 8.53 -4.70
N ALA A 177 -10.17 7.36 -4.12
CA ALA A 177 -10.57 7.04 -2.75
C ALA A 177 -9.96 8.02 -1.72
N ALA A 178 -8.72 8.45 -1.93
CA ALA A 178 -8.06 9.40 -1.04
C ALA A 178 -8.64 10.82 -1.16
N GLN A 179 -9.05 11.24 -2.35
CA GLN A 179 -9.74 12.51 -2.56
C GLN A 179 -11.11 12.52 -1.86
N ASP A 180 -11.86 11.43 -1.95
CA ASP A 180 -13.13 11.26 -1.23
C ASP A 180 -12.91 11.31 0.29
N LEU A 181 -11.90 10.59 0.80
CA LEU A 181 -11.55 10.64 2.23
C LEU A 181 -11.12 12.05 2.67
N MET A 182 -10.35 12.78 1.87
CA MET A 182 -9.97 14.17 2.17
C MET A 182 -11.21 15.07 2.25
N ALA A 183 -12.16 14.92 1.33
CA ALA A 183 -13.42 15.64 1.39
C ALA A 183 -14.22 15.28 2.67
N ALA A 184 -14.24 14.01 3.07
CA ALA A 184 -14.87 13.59 4.31
C ALA A 184 -14.19 14.19 5.56
N ILE A 185 -12.85 14.23 5.59
CA ILE A 185 -12.05 14.86 6.65
C ILE A 185 -12.36 16.37 6.74
N ASP A 186 -12.33 17.07 5.62
CA ASP A 186 -12.50 18.53 5.58
C ASP A 186 -13.93 18.96 5.96
N ASN A 187 -14.92 18.08 5.74
CA ASN A 187 -16.32 18.30 6.11
C ASN A 187 -16.72 17.60 7.42
N HIS A 188 -15.76 17.05 8.17
CA HIS A 188 -16.06 16.22 9.33
C HIS A 188 -16.71 17.02 10.47
N VAL A 189 -17.95 16.67 10.81
CA VAL A 189 -18.68 17.22 11.95
C VAL A 189 -19.27 16.07 12.74
N CYS A 190 -18.89 15.97 14.02
CA CYS A 190 -19.20 14.83 14.87
C CYS A 190 -19.35 15.31 16.32
N GLU A 191 -20.38 14.84 17.03
CA GLU A 191 -20.62 15.25 18.43
C GLU A 191 -19.44 14.87 19.33
N ALA A 192 -18.94 13.64 19.20
CA ALA A 192 -17.78 13.16 19.96
C ALA A 192 -16.50 13.97 19.69
N CYS A 193 -16.39 14.61 18.53
CA CYS A 193 -15.20 15.31 18.04
C CYS A 193 -15.25 16.82 18.29
N ARG A 194 -16.36 17.32 18.84
CA ARG A 194 -16.53 18.74 19.11
C ARG A 194 -15.58 19.16 20.24
N PRO A 195 -14.78 20.23 20.09
CA PRO A 195 -13.97 20.74 21.18
C PRO A 195 -14.87 21.15 22.36
N ALA A 196 -14.43 20.79 23.58
CA ALA A 196 -15.11 21.11 24.83
C ALA A 196 -15.15 22.61 25.12
#